data_AF-A0A7X7HAB2-F1
#
_entry.id   AF-A0A7X7HAB2-F1
#
_cell.length_a   1.000
_cell.length_b   1.000
_cell.length_c   1.000
_cell.angle_alpha   90.00
_cell.angle_beta   90.00
_cell.angle_gamma   90.00
#
_symmetry.space_group_name_H-M   'P 1'
#
loop_
_entity.id
_entity.type
_entity.pdbx_description
1 polymer ?
#
loop_
_entity_poly.entity_id
_entity_poly.type
_entity_poly.pdbx_seq_one_letter_code
_entity_poly.pdbx_strand_id
1 'polypeptide(L)'
;MFKQNVDNVDEIEVGYRINDEFWGNGYGTEAAKGCIIYAKNILGLSSVISLILKENKQSIRVAEKNGLKLEKETMFHDKIHQVYRIRFK
;
A
#
# COMPACT_ATOMS: atom_id res chain seq x y z
N MET A 1 1.85 -8.85 3.07
CA MET A 1 0.47 -8.35 3.21
C MET A 1 -0.06 -8.76 4.57
N PHE A 2 -0.84 -7.92 5.21
CA PHE A 2 -1.44 -8.20 6.52
C PHE A 2 -2.81 -7.52 6.62
N LYS A 3 -3.60 -7.92 7.60
CA LYS A 3 -4.88 -7.31 7.91
C LYS A 3 -4.63 -6.03 8.72
N GLN A 4 -5.18 -4.91 8.28
CA GLN A 4 -5.08 -3.61 8.94
C GLN A 4 -6.49 -3.08 9.19
N ASN A 5 -6.79 -2.68 10.42
CA ASN A 5 -8.04 -1.97 10.70
C ASN A 5 -7.84 -0.47 10.41
N VAL A 6 -8.67 0.09 9.53
CA VAL A 6 -8.66 1.50 9.14
C VAL A 6 -10.08 2.03 9.20
N ASP A 7 -10.34 3.02 10.05
CA ASP A 7 -11.68 3.60 10.25
C ASP A 7 -12.77 2.55 10.57
N ASN A 8 -12.45 1.57 11.43
CA ASN A 8 -13.31 0.43 11.77
C ASN A 8 -13.60 -0.53 10.60
N VAL A 9 -12.86 -0.43 9.50
CA VAL A 9 -12.94 -1.36 8.37
C VAL A 9 -11.68 -2.21 8.32
N ASP A 10 -11.86 -3.52 8.20
CA ASP A 10 -10.77 -4.45 8.02
C ASP A 10 -10.31 -4.49 6.56
N GLU A 11 -9.08 -4.07 6.34
CA GLU A 11 -8.47 -3.93 5.02
C GLU A 11 -7.29 -4.89 4.86
N ILE A 12 -7.06 -5.38 3.64
CA ILE A 12 -5.83 -6.10 3.32
C ILE A 12 -4.80 -5.09 2.82
N GLU A 13 -3.73 -4.93 3.59
CA GLU A 13 -2.67 -3.97 3.32
C GLU A 13 -1.44 -4.62 2.68
N VAL A 14 -0.93 -3.96 1.63
CA VAL A 14 0.38 -4.20 1.05
C VAL A 14 1.37 -3.20 1.67
N GLY A 15 2.09 -3.67 2.69
CA GLY A 15 3.24 -2.98 3.29
C GLY A 15 4.57 -3.62 2.89
N TYR A 16 5.63 -2.81 2.84
CA TYR A 16 7.01 -3.22 2.59
C TYR A 16 7.96 -2.31 3.37
N ARG A 17 9.11 -2.84 3.77
CA ARG A 17 10.18 -2.08 4.42
C ARG A 17 11.49 -2.47 3.79
N ILE A 18 12.20 -1.49 3.27
CA ILE A 18 13.51 -1.65 2.62
C ILE A 18 14.50 -0.84 3.47
N ASN A 19 15.68 -1.42 3.71
CA ASN A 19 16.78 -0.70 4.34
C ASN A 19 17.15 0.53 3.46
N ASP A 20 17.40 1.67 4.10
CA ASP A 20 17.63 2.96 3.45
C ASP A 20 18.82 2.96 2.49
N GLU A 21 19.85 2.15 2.77
CA GLU A 21 20.99 1.92 1.86
C GLU A 21 20.57 1.43 0.47
N PHE A 22 19.41 0.77 0.35
CA PHE A 22 18.91 0.19 -0.90
C PHE A 22 17.75 0.98 -1.52
N TRP A 23 17.41 2.15 -0.99
CA TRP A 23 16.38 3.00 -1.57
C TRP A 23 16.75 3.46 -2.98
N GLY A 24 15.74 3.77 -3.80
CA GLY A 24 15.95 4.22 -5.19
C GLY A 24 16.20 3.09 -6.21
N ASN A 25 16.53 1.88 -5.77
CA ASN A 25 16.81 0.74 -6.66
C ASN A 25 15.56 -0.01 -7.18
N GLY A 26 14.36 0.41 -6.76
CA GLY A 26 13.11 -0.17 -7.25
C GLY A 26 12.57 -1.38 -6.46
N TYR A 27 13.29 -1.89 -5.45
CA TYR A 27 12.87 -3.05 -4.65
C TYR A 27 11.50 -2.89 -3.99
N GLY A 28 11.18 -1.71 -3.46
CA GLY A 28 9.85 -1.45 -2.89
C GLY A 28 8.74 -1.60 -3.95
N THR A 29 9.00 -1.14 -5.17
CA THR A 29 8.06 -1.27 -6.30
C THR A 29 7.86 -2.73 -6.65
N GLU A 30 8.95 -3.50 -6.78
CA GLU A 30 8.90 -4.92 -7.12
C GLU A 30 8.18 -5.76 -6.05
N ALA A 31 8.52 -5.55 -4.78
CA ALA A 31 7.89 -6.24 -3.66
C ALA A 31 6.38 -5.95 -3.58
N ALA A 32 5.99 -4.68 -3.74
CA ALA A 32 4.58 -4.29 -3.78
C ALA A 32 3.87 -4.91 -4.99
N LYS A 33 4.48 -4.89 -6.18
CA LYS A 33 3.93 -5.50 -7.40
C LYS A 33 3.65 -6.98 -7.22
N GLY A 34 4.61 -7.73 -6.67
CA GLY A 34 4.45 -9.16 -6.40
C GLY A 34 3.28 -9.44 -5.47
N CYS A 35 3.15 -8.66 -4.39
CA CYS A 35 2.03 -8.78 -3.46
C CYS A 35 0.68 -8.50 -4.12
N ILE A 36 0.58 -7.45 -4.94
CA ILE A 36 -0.66 -7.06 -5.63
C ILE A 36 -1.07 -8.12 -6.65
N ILE A 37 -0.11 -8.66 -7.41
CA ILE A 37 -0.37 -9.75 -8.37
C ILE A 37 -0.86 -10.99 -7.64
N TYR A 38 -0.22 -11.34 -6.52
CA TYR A 38 -0.63 -12.49 -5.70
C TYR A 38 -2.03 -12.29 -5.11
N ALA A 39 -2.33 -11.10 -4.55
CA ALA A 39 -3.64 -10.72 -4.04
C ALA A 39 -4.75 -10.90 -5.08
N LYS A 40 -4.50 -10.45 -6.31
CA LYS A 40 -5.45 -10.56 -7.41
C LYS A 40 -5.61 -12.00 -7.89
N ASN A 41 -4.51 -12.62 -8.31
CA ASN A 41 -4.56 -13.81 -9.14
C ASN A 41 -4.66 -15.11 -8.32
N ILE A 42 -4.15 -15.11 -7.09
CA ILE A 42 -4.11 -16.32 -6.24
C ILE A 42 -5.14 -16.22 -5.12
N LEU A 43 -5.22 -15.08 -4.44
CA LEU A 43 -6.16 -14.90 -3.33
C LEU A 43 -7.57 -14.49 -3.79
N GLY A 44 -7.74 -14.06 -5.04
CA GLY A 44 -9.04 -13.63 -5.56
C GLY A 44 -9.65 -12.44 -4.82
N LEU A 45 -8.81 -11.57 -4.24
CA LEU A 45 -9.30 -10.39 -3.53
C LEU A 45 -9.94 -9.40 -4.51
N SER A 46 -10.87 -8.57 -4.01
CA SER A 46 -11.50 -7.51 -4.80
C SER A 46 -10.71 -6.20 -4.77
N SER A 47 -9.91 -5.98 -3.74
CA SER A 47 -9.00 -4.83 -3.63
C SER A 47 -7.93 -5.04 -2.57
N VAL A 48 -6.89 -4.21 -2.60
CA VAL A 48 -5.91 -4.06 -1.52
C VAL A 48 -5.58 -2.58 -1.33
N ILE A 49 -5.12 -2.23 -0.13
CA ILE A 49 -4.67 -0.87 0.20
C ILE A 49 -3.18 -0.79 0.50
N SER A 50 -2.65 0.42 0.54
CA SER A 50 -1.46 0.80 1.30
C SER A 50 -1.81 2.00 2.17
N LEU A 51 -1.58 1.92 3.48
CA LEU A 51 -1.78 3.01 4.42
C LEU A 51 -0.45 3.74 4.63
N ILE A 52 -0.35 4.96 4.13
CA ILE A 52 0.94 5.64 4.00
C ILE A 52 0.89 6.98 4.74
N LEU A 53 1.87 7.26 5.61
CA LEU A 53 2.03 8.60 6.19
C LEU A 53 2.07 9.66 5.09
N LYS A 54 1.30 10.75 5.26
CA LYS A 54 1.18 11.81 4.23
C LYS A 54 2.53 12.40 3.82
N GLU A 55 3.51 12.41 4.71
CA GLU A 55 4.85 12.95 4.48
C GLU A 55 5.77 11.95 3.73
N ASN A 56 5.41 10.66 3.66
CA ASN A 56 6.24 9.62 3.08
C ASN A 56 6.12 9.55 1.54
N LYS A 57 6.78 10.50 0.88
CA LYS A 57 6.81 10.64 -0.59
C LYS A 57 7.36 9.40 -1.30
N GLN A 58 8.28 8.65 -0.67
CA GLN A 58 8.88 7.45 -1.23
C GLN A 58 7.83 6.34 -1.38
N SER A 59 7.09 6.06 -0.31
CA SER A 59 6.03 5.05 -0.34
C SER A 59 4.86 5.44 -1.22
N ILE A 60 4.49 6.74 -1.25
CA ILE A 60 3.48 7.27 -2.17
C ILE A 60 3.85 6.93 -3.62
N ARG A 61 5.09 7.24 -4.04
CA ARG A 61 5.55 6.94 -5.40
C ARG A 61 5.50 5.45 -5.73
N VAL A 62 5.79 4.58 -4.78
CA VAL A 62 5.72 3.13 -4.99
C VAL A 62 4.26 2.67 -5.16
N ALA A 63 3.33 3.19 -4.35
CA ALA A 63 1.90 2.89 -4.49
C ALA A 63 1.37 3.32 -5.86
N GLU A 64 1.67 4.56 -6.27
CA GLU A 64 1.28 5.12 -7.57
C GLU A 64 1.86 4.33 -8.75
N LYS A 65 3.16 3.98 -8.69
CA LYS A 65 3.82 3.14 -9.72
C LYS A 65 3.18 1.75 -9.87
N ASN A 66 2.57 1.25 -8.80
CA ASN A 66 1.85 -0.02 -8.81
C ASN A 66 0.36 0.11 -9.12
N GLY A 67 -0.09 1.30 -9.52
CA GLY A 67 -1.47 1.54 -9.94
C GLY A 67 -2.47 1.72 -8.81
N LEU A 68 -2.01 1.81 -7.56
CA LEU A 68 -2.87 2.27 -6.47
C LEU A 68 -3.12 3.76 -6.64
N LYS A 69 -4.33 4.20 -6.28
CA LYS A 69 -4.75 5.60 -6.33
C LYS A 69 -5.13 6.08 -4.94
N LEU A 70 -4.86 7.35 -4.65
CA LEU A 70 -5.34 7.97 -3.42
C LEU A 70 -6.87 7.85 -3.35
N GLU A 71 -7.36 7.28 -2.27
CA GLU A 71 -8.79 7.10 -2.00
C GLU A 71 -9.29 8.10 -0.95
N LYS A 72 -8.56 8.24 0.16
CA LYS A 72 -8.89 9.15 1.26
C LYS A 72 -7.66 9.46 2.13
N GLU A 73 -7.78 10.50 2.95
CA GLU A 73 -6.92 10.70 4.11
C GLU A 73 -7.65 10.19 5.37
N THR A 74 -6.92 9.71 6.36
CA THR A 74 -7.44 9.25 7.65
C THR A 74 -6.46 9.58 8.78
N MET A 75 -6.96 9.67 10.02
CA MET A 75 -6.14 9.74 11.21
C MET A 75 -5.83 8.32 11.68
N PHE A 76 -4.55 7.94 11.68
CA PHE A 76 -4.09 6.65 12.16
C PHE A 76 -2.88 6.83 13.07
N HIS A 77 -2.96 6.31 14.30
CA HIS A 77 -1.96 6.53 15.36
C HIS A 77 -1.58 8.01 15.53
N ASP A 78 -2.58 8.89 15.67
CA ASP A 78 -2.44 10.34 15.84
C ASP A 78 -1.66 11.06 14.73
N LYS A 79 -1.58 10.45 13.54
CA LYS A 79 -0.94 11.03 12.35
C LYS A 79 -1.85 10.90 11.13
N ILE A 80 -1.75 11.89 10.24
CA ILE A 80 -2.46 11.87 8.98
C ILE A 80 -1.80 10.86 8.04
N HIS A 81 -2.56 9.84 7.69
CA HIS A 81 -2.22 8.86 6.67
C HIS A 81 -3.11 9.03 5.45
N GLN A 82 -2.62 8.55 4.32
CA GLN A 82 -3.31 8.46 3.05
C GLN A 82 -3.55 6.99 2.73
N VAL A 83 -4.81 6.65 2.44
CA VAL A 83 -5.19 5.32 1.96
C VAL A 83 -5.09 5.32 0.45
N TYR A 84 -4.12 4.59 -0.08
CA TYR A 84 -4.01 4.30 -1.49
C TYR A 84 -4.66 2.95 -1.76
N ARG A 85 -5.48 2.83 -2.81
CA ARG A 85 -6.19 1.58 -3.15
C ARG A 85 -6.06 1.22 -4.62
N ILE A 86 -5.94 -0.06 -4.90
CA ILE A 86 -6.23 -0.66 -6.22
C ILE A 86 -7.40 -1.63 -6.08
N ARG A 87 -8.36 -1.52 -6.99
CA ARG A 87 -9.49 -2.44 -7.12
C ARG A 87 -9.25 -3.37 -8.30
N PHE A 88 -9.50 -4.65 -8.09
CA PHE A 88 -9.39 -5.67 -9.12
C PHE A 88 -10.76 -5.83 -9.79
N LYS A 89 -10.77 -5.89 -11.13
CA LYS A 89 -11.95 -6.25 -11.92
C LYS A 89 -12.05 -7.76 -12.02
#